data_AF-A0A971GMD9-F1
#
_entry.id   AF-A0A971GMD9-F1
#
_cell.length_a   1.000
_cell.length_b   1.000
_cell.length_c   1.000
_cell.angle_alpha   90.00
_cell.angle_beta   90.00
_cell.angle_gamma   90.00
#
_symmetry.space_group_name_H-M   'P 1'
#
loop_
_entity.id
_entity.type
_entity.pdbx_description
1 polymer ?
#
loop_
_entity_poly.entity_id
_entity_poly.type
_entity_poly.pdbx_seq_one_letter_code
_entity_poly.pdbx_strand_id
1 'polypeptide(L)'
;ITAVYTENISLDERKSTLKEIMKIERLDDYELEFGVQKVSVTVPVLENTGIQQIDVPVVIKNRKKGYSYLPSSVSVKFNLVPPNGVVPDVKSYGAFIDALEIDFRDADFEGRDSITRTAEIHVKGLDEDDENRIIQVTPLTVNVQITKE
;
A
#
# COMPACT_ATOMS: atom_id res chain seq x y z
N ILE A 1 -13.21 -13.87 24.42
CA ILE A 1 -12.29 -14.31 23.36
C ILE A 1 -11.46 -13.08 23.02
N THR A 2 -10.18 -13.07 23.41
CA THR A 2 -9.29 -11.92 23.20
C THR A 2 -8.49 -12.23 21.94
N ALA A 3 -8.72 -11.49 20.85
CA ALA A 3 -8.00 -11.66 19.59
C ALA A 3 -6.67 -10.91 19.66
N VAL A 4 -5.57 -11.59 19.34
CA VAL A 4 -4.24 -10.99 19.16
C VAL A 4 -4.02 -10.83 17.67
N TYR A 5 -3.77 -9.60 17.22
CA TYR A 5 -3.46 -9.28 15.83
C TYR A 5 -1.95 -9.44 15.61
N THR A 6 -1.56 -10.18 14.56
CA THR A 6 -0.15 -10.34 14.15
C THR A 6 0.06 -9.72 12.77
N GLU A 7 1.24 -9.13 12.56
CA GLU A 7 1.64 -8.49 11.29
C GLU A 7 1.82 -9.52 10.14
N ASN A 8 1.67 -9.04 8.91
CA ASN A 8 1.50 -9.84 7.68
C ASN A 8 2.65 -10.82 7.40
N ILE A 9 2.32 -12.09 7.14
CA ILE A 9 3.25 -13.13 6.67
C ILE A 9 2.98 -13.39 5.18
N SER A 10 4.00 -13.21 4.33
CA SER A 10 3.96 -13.62 2.91
C SER A 10 4.52 -15.04 2.76
N LEU A 11 3.80 -15.93 2.07
CA LEU A 11 4.21 -17.32 1.84
C LEU A 11 4.35 -17.61 0.35
N ASP A 12 5.51 -18.13 -0.03
CA ASP A 12 5.82 -18.60 -1.37
C ASP A 12 5.05 -19.90 -1.70
N GLU A 13 4.50 -19.98 -2.91
CA GLU A 13 3.35 -20.82 -3.34
C GLU A 13 3.53 -22.36 -3.34
N ARG A 14 4.06 -23.00 -2.29
CA ARG A 14 4.18 -24.48 -2.30
C ARG A 14 3.64 -25.27 -1.12
N LYS A 15 3.10 -24.67 -0.06
CA LYS A 15 2.43 -25.44 1.02
C LYS A 15 1.28 -24.68 1.64
N SER A 16 0.06 -25.00 1.21
CA SER A 16 -1.23 -24.37 1.60
C SER A 16 -1.70 -24.67 3.03
N THR A 17 -0.82 -25.02 3.96
CA THR A 17 -1.17 -25.14 5.38
C THR A 17 0.08 -24.98 6.22
N LEU A 18 0.16 -23.87 6.96
CA LEU A 18 1.25 -23.62 7.89
C LEU A 18 0.78 -24.02 9.30
N LYS A 19 1.30 -25.13 9.82
CA LYS A 19 1.18 -25.49 11.25
C LYS A 19 2.45 -25.04 11.94
N GLU A 20 2.54 -23.77 12.29
CA GLU A 20 3.64 -23.29 13.15
C GLU A 20 3.31 -23.49 14.63
N ILE A 21 4.27 -24.02 15.37
CA ILE A 21 4.21 -24.12 16.83
C ILE A 21 4.89 -22.85 17.36
N MET A 22 4.12 -21.81 17.65
CA MET A 22 4.65 -20.61 18.29
C MET A 22 4.66 -20.74 19.82
N LYS A 23 5.76 -20.32 20.45
CA LYS A 23 5.86 -20.18 21.91
C LYS A 23 5.28 -18.83 22.30
N ILE A 24 4.26 -18.83 23.16
CA ILE A 24 3.73 -17.60 23.76
C ILE A 24 4.27 -17.54 25.18
N GLU A 25 4.93 -16.43 25.52
CA GLU A 25 5.35 -16.13 26.89
C GLU A 25 4.21 -15.39 27.58
N ARG A 26 3.74 -15.92 28.70
CA ARG A 26 2.75 -15.25 29.56
C ARG A 26 3.51 -14.72 30.77
N LEU A 27 3.54 -13.40 30.93
CA LEU A 27 4.05 -12.78 32.15
C LEU A 27 2.92 -12.74 33.18
N ASP A 28 3.05 -13.54 34.24
CA ASP A 28 2.34 -13.34 35.51
C ASP A 28 3.39 -13.19 36.62
N ASP A 29 3.14 -12.26 37.55
CA ASP A 29 4.16 -11.54 38.33
C ASP A 29 5.11 -12.36 39.23
N TYR A 30 4.99 -13.70 39.36
CA TYR A 30 5.84 -14.43 40.32
C TYR A 30 6.35 -15.84 39.96
N GLU A 31 6.04 -16.46 38.82
CA GLU A 31 6.72 -17.71 38.40
C GLU A 31 6.45 -18.03 36.91
N LEU A 32 7.52 -18.23 36.13
CA LEU A 32 7.45 -18.55 34.69
C LEU A 32 7.06 -20.03 34.50
N GLU A 33 5.76 -20.33 34.39
CA GLU A 33 5.27 -21.64 33.97
C GLU A 33 5.20 -21.73 32.44
N PHE A 34 6.01 -22.61 31.84
CA PHE A 34 5.98 -22.89 30.40
C PHE A 34 4.83 -23.86 30.05
N GLY A 35 3.61 -23.33 29.87
CA GLY A 35 2.49 -24.09 29.33
C GLY A 35 2.54 -24.16 27.80
N VAL A 36 2.83 -25.33 27.20
CA VAL A 36 2.76 -25.51 25.74
C VAL A 36 1.28 -25.65 25.31
N GLN A 37 0.58 -24.54 25.13
CA GLN A 37 -0.75 -24.54 24.50
C GLN A 37 -0.59 -24.63 22.98
N LYS A 38 -1.01 -25.75 22.39
CA LYS A 38 -1.12 -25.90 20.94
C LYS A 38 -2.32 -25.11 20.44
N VAL A 39 -2.10 -23.90 19.94
CA VAL A 39 -3.15 -23.11 19.29
C VAL A 39 -3.16 -23.46 17.80
N SER A 40 -4.30 -23.88 17.28
CA SER A 40 -4.48 -24.08 15.84
C SER A 40 -4.92 -22.75 15.23
N VAL A 41 -4.03 -22.09 14.50
CA VAL A 41 -4.35 -20.86 13.77
C VAL A 41 -4.73 -21.25 12.34
N THR A 42 -5.96 -20.93 11.93
CA THR A 42 -6.39 -21.07 10.54
C THR A 42 -6.19 -19.72 9.85
N VAL A 43 -5.14 -19.62 9.03
CA VAL A 43 -4.95 -18.47 8.15
C VAL A 43 -5.79 -18.71 6.90
N PRO A 44 -6.79 -17.86 6.58
CA PRO A 44 -7.53 -17.99 5.35
C PRO A 44 -6.59 -17.66 4.18
N VAL A 45 -6.27 -18.68 3.37
CA VAL A 45 -5.56 -18.50 2.11
C VAL A 45 -6.61 -18.09 1.07
N LEU A 46 -6.58 -16.83 0.63
CA LEU A 46 -7.40 -16.39 -0.50
C LEU A 46 -6.82 -17.04 -1.77
N GLU A 47 -7.62 -17.82 -2.48
CA GLU A 47 -7.21 -18.39 -3.77
C GLU A 47 -6.96 -17.25 -4.78
N ASN A 48 -5.82 -17.31 -5.48
CA ASN A 48 -5.36 -16.31 -6.48
C ASN A 48 -6.31 -16.12 -7.69
N THR A 49 -7.50 -16.73 -7.69
CA THR A 49 -8.51 -16.65 -8.76
C THR A 49 -9.41 -15.42 -8.69
N GLY A 50 -9.35 -14.64 -7.59
CA GLY A 50 -10.21 -13.47 -7.35
C GLY A 50 -9.55 -12.10 -7.51
N ILE A 51 -8.23 -12.01 -7.67
CA ILE A 51 -7.53 -10.70 -7.72
C ILE A 51 -7.65 -10.12 -9.12
N GLN A 52 -8.19 -8.91 -9.22
CA GLN A 52 -8.23 -8.14 -10.46
C GLN A 52 -7.23 -6.98 -10.40
N GLN A 53 -6.60 -6.71 -11.54
CA GLN A 53 -5.69 -5.59 -11.71
C GLN A 53 -6.34 -4.51 -12.57
N ILE A 54 -6.34 -3.28 -12.08
CA ILE A 54 -6.79 -2.11 -12.84
C ILE A 54 -5.69 -1.06 -12.92
N ASP A 55 -5.65 -0.32 -14.03
CA ASP A 55 -4.76 0.84 -14.19
C ASP A 55 -5.52 2.12 -13.82
N VAL A 56 -5.05 2.81 -12.78
CA VAL A 56 -5.66 4.03 -12.26
C VAL A 56 -4.76 5.22 -12.62
N PRO A 57 -5.29 6.30 -13.22
CA PRO A 57 -4.50 7.48 -13.56
C PRO A 57 -4.05 8.23 -12.30
N VAL A 58 -2.82 8.74 -12.32
CA VAL A 58 -2.25 9.54 -11.22
C VAL A 58 -2.44 11.02 -11.50
N VAL A 59 -3.02 11.74 -10.54
CA VAL A 59 -3.18 13.21 -10.61
C VAL A 59 -2.33 13.93 -9.56
N ILE A 60 -1.72 15.05 -9.94
CA ILE A 60 -0.95 15.88 -9.01
C ILE A 60 -1.86 16.93 -8.39
N LYS A 61 -1.97 16.92 -7.06
CA LYS A 61 -2.73 17.89 -6.27
C LYS A 61 -1.81 18.91 -5.59
N ASN A 62 -2.41 20.01 -5.13
CA ASN A 62 -1.76 21.05 -4.32
C ASN A 62 -0.45 21.62 -4.90
N ARG A 63 -0.41 21.81 -6.23
CA ARG A 63 0.77 22.31 -6.95
C ARG A 63 1.21 23.69 -6.42
N LYS A 64 2.51 23.84 -6.17
CA LYS A 64 3.11 25.14 -5.86
C LYS A 64 3.17 26.00 -7.12
N LYS A 65 2.78 27.28 -7.03
CA LYS A 65 2.82 28.22 -8.15
C LYS A 65 4.26 28.45 -8.64
N GLY A 66 4.44 28.62 -9.94
CA GLY A 66 5.75 28.87 -10.57
C GLY A 66 6.56 27.60 -10.84
N TYR A 67 5.95 26.41 -10.70
CA TYR A 67 6.59 25.15 -11.01
C TYR A 67 5.63 24.22 -11.75
N SER A 68 6.18 23.48 -12.70
CA SER A 68 5.52 22.36 -13.37
C SER A 68 6.04 21.04 -12.84
N TYR A 69 5.19 20.01 -12.87
CA TYR A 69 5.45 18.70 -12.29
C TYR A 69 5.12 17.62 -13.31
N LEU A 70 6.09 16.76 -13.61
CA LEU A 70 5.96 15.66 -14.56
C LEU A 70 6.33 14.34 -13.87
N PRO A 71 5.36 13.49 -13.52
CA PRO A 71 5.64 12.20 -12.91
C PRO A 71 6.15 11.22 -13.98
N SER A 72 7.07 10.34 -13.59
CA SER A 72 7.66 9.31 -14.46
C SER A 72 6.63 8.25 -14.88
N SER A 73 5.54 8.11 -14.14
CA SER A 73 4.39 7.29 -14.49
C SER A 73 3.10 8.11 -14.41
N VAL A 74 2.24 7.93 -15.40
CA VAL A 74 0.92 8.59 -15.48
C VAL A 74 -0.21 7.71 -14.92
N SER A 75 0.07 6.44 -14.64
CA SER A 75 -0.85 5.49 -14.04
C SER A 75 -0.17 4.58 -13.04
N VAL A 76 -0.98 3.96 -12.18
CA VAL A 76 -0.57 2.98 -11.18
C VAL A 76 -1.49 1.78 -11.24
N LYS A 77 -0.94 0.61 -10.94
CA LYS A 77 -1.68 -0.64 -10.94
C LYS A 77 -2.24 -0.91 -9.56
N PHE A 78 -3.56 -1.06 -9.46
CA PHE A 78 -4.22 -1.50 -8.24
C PHE A 78 -4.58 -2.97 -8.39
N ASN A 79 -4.12 -3.79 -7.44
CA ASN A 79 -4.58 -5.15 -7.27
C ASN A 79 -5.66 -5.16 -6.20
N LEU A 80 -6.86 -5.62 -6.54
CA LEU A 80 -8.02 -5.57 -5.66
C LEU A 80 -8.83 -6.88 -5.71
N VAL A 81 -9.57 -7.16 -4.64
CA VAL A 81 -10.56 -8.25 -4.62
C VAL A 81 -11.95 -7.64 -4.84
N PRO A 82 -12.58 -7.88 -6.00
CA PRO A 82 -13.90 -7.35 -6.25
C PRO A 82 -14.97 -8.09 -5.44
N PRO A 83 -16.02 -7.40 -4.99
CA PRO A 83 -17.16 -8.06 -4.37
C PRO A 83 -17.87 -8.96 -5.38
N ASN A 84 -18.11 -10.21 -5.01
CA ASN A 84 -18.90 -11.18 -5.78
C ASN A 84 -18.43 -11.39 -7.24
N GLY A 85 -17.15 -11.16 -7.54
CA GLY A 85 -16.59 -11.34 -8.89
C GLY A 85 -17.02 -10.28 -9.91
N VAL A 86 -17.60 -9.16 -9.47
CA VAL A 86 -17.99 -8.04 -10.35
C VAL A 86 -16.75 -7.26 -10.78
N VAL A 87 -16.62 -6.92 -12.06
CA VAL A 87 -15.49 -6.10 -12.53
C VAL A 87 -15.56 -4.72 -11.84
N PRO A 88 -14.51 -4.29 -11.13
CA PRO A 88 -14.47 -3.00 -10.44
C PRO A 88 -14.49 -1.85 -11.47
N ASP A 89 -15.29 -0.82 -11.20
CA ASP A 89 -15.26 0.40 -12.00
C ASP A 89 -14.02 1.22 -11.60
N VAL A 90 -13.12 1.45 -12.57
CA VAL A 90 -11.91 2.26 -12.41
C VAL A 90 -12.22 3.66 -11.85
N LYS A 91 -13.40 4.21 -12.15
CA LYS A 91 -13.82 5.54 -11.68
C LYS A 91 -14.05 5.63 -10.18
N SER A 92 -14.25 4.49 -9.51
CA SER A 92 -14.39 4.43 -8.05
C SER A 92 -13.04 4.57 -7.33
N TYR A 93 -11.93 4.54 -8.07
CA TYR A 93 -10.59 4.59 -7.51
C TYR A 93 -9.83 5.82 -7.99
N GLY A 94 -9.11 6.45 -7.07
CA GLY A 94 -8.22 7.57 -7.36
C GLY A 94 -6.81 7.32 -6.87
N ALA A 95 -5.84 7.74 -7.66
CA ALA A 95 -4.44 7.83 -7.26
C ALA A 95 -3.97 9.28 -7.41
N PHE A 96 -3.27 9.81 -6.41
CA PHE A 96 -2.76 11.17 -6.47
C PHE A 96 -1.40 11.34 -5.80
N ILE A 97 -0.66 12.35 -6.25
CA ILE A 97 0.58 12.81 -5.60
C ILE A 97 0.28 14.18 -5.01
N ASP A 98 0.59 14.39 -3.73
CA ASP A 98 0.53 15.70 -3.11
C ASP A 98 1.85 16.44 -3.33
N ALA A 99 1.81 17.53 -4.10
CA ALA A 99 3.01 18.33 -4.38
C ALA A 99 3.57 19.07 -3.14
N LEU A 100 2.79 19.21 -2.05
CA LEU A 100 3.26 19.82 -0.80
C LEU A 100 4.15 18.88 0.02
N GLU A 101 4.03 17.57 -0.17
CA GLU A 101 4.84 16.57 0.52
C GLU A 101 6.20 16.37 -0.15
N ILE A 102 6.37 16.85 -1.38
CA ILE A 102 7.64 16.79 -2.09
C ILE A 102 8.55 17.90 -1.56
N ASP A 103 9.54 17.55 -0.74
CA ASP A 103 10.50 18.52 -0.22
C ASP A 103 11.49 18.98 -1.30
N PHE A 104 11.39 20.27 -1.65
CA PHE A 104 12.34 20.96 -2.49
C PHE A 104 12.35 22.47 -2.21
N ARG A 105 13.50 23.10 -2.50
CA ARG A 105 13.73 24.53 -2.31
C ARG A 105 14.26 25.17 -3.58
N ASP A 106 14.17 26.49 -3.68
CA ASP A 106 14.69 27.22 -4.85
C ASP A 106 16.19 27.04 -5.06
N ALA A 107 16.94 26.84 -3.98
CA ALA A 107 18.37 26.53 -4.00
C ALA A 107 18.68 25.16 -4.63
N ASP A 108 17.73 24.22 -4.66
CA ASP A 108 17.96 22.91 -5.28
C ASP A 108 18.14 23.01 -6.80
N PHE A 109 17.77 24.15 -7.39
CA PHE A 109 17.88 24.46 -8.81
C PHE A 109 19.15 25.22 -9.17
N GLU A 110 20.17 25.27 -8.30
CA GLU A 110 21.45 25.96 -8.53
C GLU A 110 22.09 25.59 -9.89
N GLY A 111 21.80 26.40 -10.92
CA GLY A 111 22.27 26.21 -12.30
C GLY A 111 21.51 25.16 -13.12
N ARG A 112 20.32 24.72 -12.69
CA ARG A 112 19.49 23.73 -13.41
C ARG A 112 18.05 24.21 -13.55
N ASP A 113 17.46 23.96 -14.71
CA ASP A 113 16.05 24.31 -14.97
C ASP A 113 15.07 23.32 -14.33
N SER A 114 15.53 22.10 -14.02
CA SER A 114 14.71 21.06 -13.40
C SER A 114 15.47 20.20 -12.39
N ILE A 115 14.71 19.63 -11.46
CA ILE A 115 15.16 18.66 -10.47
C ILE A 115 14.25 17.43 -10.50
N THR A 116 14.74 16.30 -10.01
CA THR A 116 13.92 15.09 -9.82
C THR A 116 13.82 14.78 -8.34
N ARG A 117 12.61 14.48 -7.88
CA ARG A 117 12.32 14.04 -6.51
C ARG A 117 11.44 12.80 -6.54
N THR A 118 11.60 11.94 -5.55
CA THR A 118 10.69 10.82 -5.36
C THR A 118 9.48 11.31 -4.57
N ALA A 119 8.29 10.93 -5.00
CA ALA A 119 7.03 11.28 -4.37
C ALA A 119 6.21 10.02 -4.09
N GLU A 120 5.49 10.02 -2.98
CA GLU A 120 4.55 8.95 -2.62
C GLU A 120 3.24 9.10 -3.39
N ILE A 121 2.66 7.96 -3.75
CA ILE A 121 1.34 7.90 -4.36
C ILE A 121 0.33 7.58 -3.27
N HIS A 122 -0.58 8.53 -3.07
CA HIS A 122 -1.74 8.37 -2.23
C HIS A 122 -2.88 7.75 -3.01
N VAL A 123 -3.64 6.93 -2.30
CA VAL A 123 -4.76 6.18 -2.84
C VAL A 123 -6.04 6.70 -2.19
N LYS A 124 -7.13 6.70 -2.95
CA LYS A 124 -8.43 7.07 -2.44
C LYS A 124 -9.52 6.21 -3.08
N GLY A 125 -10.31 5.53 -2.26
CA GLY A 125 -11.56 4.89 -2.68
C GLY A 125 -12.73 5.89 -2.79
N LEU A 126 -13.83 5.45 -3.42
CA LEU A 126 -15.11 6.18 -3.39
C LEU A 126 -15.70 6.19 -1.97
N ASP A 127 -15.55 5.05 -1.29
CA ASP A 127 -15.86 4.84 0.12
C ASP A 127 -14.75 4.01 0.81
N GLU A 128 -14.82 3.88 2.14
CA GLU A 128 -13.85 3.13 2.94
C GLU A 128 -13.85 1.64 2.58
N ASP A 129 -15.01 1.09 2.17
CA ASP A 129 -15.13 -0.32 1.77
C ASP A 129 -14.33 -0.62 0.50
N ASP A 130 -14.34 0.28 -0.48
CA ASP A 130 -13.55 0.17 -1.70
C ASP A 130 -12.07 0.37 -1.45
N GLU A 131 -11.67 1.26 -0.54
CA GLU A 131 -10.27 1.45 -0.16
C GLU A 131 -9.70 0.21 0.53
N ASN A 132 -10.46 -0.39 1.44
CA ASN A 132 -10.08 -1.63 2.15
C ASN A 132 -9.96 -2.86 1.22
N ARG A 133 -10.48 -2.80 -0.01
CA ARG A 133 -10.36 -3.88 -1.02
C ARG A 133 -9.06 -3.80 -1.82
N ILE A 134 -8.32 -2.71 -1.72
CA ILE A 134 -7.05 -2.53 -2.43
C ILE A 134 -5.99 -3.32 -1.67
N ILE A 135 -5.55 -4.42 -2.26
CA ILE A 135 -4.54 -5.30 -1.68
C ILE A 135 -3.15 -4.69 -1.87
N GLN A 136 -2.91 -4.12 -3.04
CA GLN A 136 -1.59 -3.63 -3.43
C GLN A 136 -1.69 -2.55 -4.49
N VAL A 137 -0.82 -1.55 -4.38
CA VAL A 137 -0.61 -0.53 -5.41
C VAL A 137 0.83 -0.58 -5.90
N THR A 138 1.03 -0.57 -7.22
CA THR A 138 2.35 -0.63 -7.84
C THR A 138 2.48 0.36 -9.01
N PRO A 139 3.50 1.24 -9.01
CA PRO A 139 4.43 1.51 -7.91
C PRO A 139 3.78 2.30 -6.76
N LEU A 140 4.35 2.26 -5.56
CA LEU A 140 3.94 3.10 -4.41
C LEU A 140 4.58 4.49 -4.43
N THR A 141 5.72 4.62 -5.12
CA THR A 141 6.47 5.86 -5.26
C THR A 141 6.86 6.06 -6.70
N VAL A 142 6.87 7.31 -7.16
CA VAL A 142 7.32 7.67 -8.50
C VAL A 142 8.29 8.83 -8.45
N ASN A 143 9.17 8.90 -9.45
CA ASN A 143 10.01 10.07 -9.62
C ASN A 143 9.19 11.15 -10.32
N VAL A 144 9.24 12.37 -9.79
CA VAL A 144 8.59 13.55 -10.32
C VAL A 144 9.69 14.53 -10.72
N GLN A 145 9.73 14.87 -12.00
CA GLN A 145 10.54 15.97 -12.49
C GLN A 145 9.79 17.29 -12.22
N ILE A 146 10.48 18.23 -11.61
CA ILE A 146 9.97 19.54 -11.24
C ILE A 146 10.76 20.58 -12.02
N THR A 147 10.09 21.45 -12.75
CA THR A 147 10.70 22.47 -13.61
C THR A 147 10.15 23.84 -13.24
N LYS A 148 11.01 24.86 -13.15
CA LYS A 148 10.56 26.25 -12.94
C LYS A 148 9.84 26.78 -14.19
N GLU A 149 8.69 27.42 -14.00
CA GLU A 149 7.90 28.06 -15.07
C GLU A 149 8.35 29.51 -15.34
#